data_AF-A0A1X0SDG2-F1
#
_entry.id   AF-A0A1X0SDG2-F1
#
_cell.length_a   1.000
_cell.length_b   1.000
_cell.length_c   1.000
_cell.angle_alpha   90.00
_cell.angle_beta   90.00
_cell.angle_gamma   90.00
#
_symmetry.space_group_name_H-M   'P 1'
#
loop_
_entity.id
_entity.type
_entity.pdbx_description
1 polymer ?
#
loop_
_entity_poly.entity_id
_entity_poly.type
_entity_poly.pdbx_seq_one_letter_code
_entity_poly.pdbx_strand_id
1 'polypeptide(L)'
;LVRLEQVRLGISSDVPTAVQQWQNLIAVNYPARKAGIDRHCTVAKAKELCPEIKLIHVPTYAANEIEPQYRENPNRATHKVSLDPYRTASLNIFKIFHKYCDKIQKIGLDEAFMDVTSTVNQRLVEYIDCHPELLDRLDDDACDLDLDWDQVGIAIESKEEEERRQLEVDGSHWSKATWRDLQLYFGAELAAKIRHEIYTTLQYTCSA
;
A
#
# COMPACT_ATOMS: atom_id res chain seq x y z
N LEU A 1 -7.81 -1.07 -7.32
CA LEU A 1 -9.10 -1.24 -8.05
C LEU A 1 -10.33 -0.86 -7.21
N VAL A 2 -10.72 -1.62 -6.16
CA VAL A 2 -11.93 -1.31 -5.36
C VAL A 2 -11.91 0.09 -4.75
N ARG A 3 -10.76 0.53 -4.23
CA ARG A 3 -10.66 1.83 -3.58
C ARG A 3 -10.96 3.00 -4.52
N LEU A 4 -10.57 2.90 -5.80
CA LEU A 4 -10.93 3.89 -6.82
C LEU A 4 -12.45 4.02 -6.92
N GLU A 5 -13.15 2.88 -7.05
CA GLU A 5 -14.59 2.86 -7.21
C GLU A 5 -15.33 3.33 -5.96
N GLN A 6 -14.83 2.97 -4.77
CA GLN A 6 -15.37 3.46 -3.51
C GLN A 6 -15.28 4.98 -3.39
N VAL A 7 -14.12 5.56 -3.71
CA VAL A 7 -13.94 7.02 -3.73
C VAL A 7 -14.84 7.66 -4.78
N ARG A 8 -14.88 7.12 -6.01
CA ARG A 8 -15.71 7.64 -7.10
C ARG A 8 -17.20 7.67 -6.78
N LEU A 9 -17.70 6.65 -6.07
CA LEU A 9 -19.11 6.49 -5.73
C LEU A 9 -19.48 6.94 -4.30
N GLY A 10 -18.52 7.42 -3.51
CA GLY A 10 -18.75 7.79 -2.11
C GLY A 10 -19.15 6.61 -1.21
N ILE A 11 -18.68 5.40 -1.52
CA ILE A 11 -18.96 4.19 -0.74
C ILE A 11 -17.92 4.07 0.40
N SER A 12 -18.39 3.88 1.64
CA SER A 12 -17.51 3.65 2.79
C SER A 12 -16.63 2.40 2.62
N SER A 13 -15.40 2.44 3.16
CA SER A 13 -14.48 1.30 3.18
C SER A 13 -15.05 0.06 3.86
N ASP A 14 -15.98 0.24 4.79
CA ASP A 14 -16.58 -0.84 5.59
C ASP A 14 -17.68 -1.60 4.87
N VAL A 15 -18.16 -1.08 3.74
CA VAL A 15 -19.20 -1.73 2.93
C VAL A 15 -18.56 -2.82 2.07
N PRO A 16 -19.02 -4.09 2.12
CA PRO A 16 -18.57 -5.15 1.23
C PRO A 16 -18.69 -4.72 -0.23
N THR A 17 -17.55 -4.59 -0.91
CA THR A 17 -17.49 -4.04 -2.27
C THR A 17 -16.49 -4.83 -3.11
N ALA A 18 -16.88 -5.15 -4.34
CA ALA A 18 -16.01 -5.79 -5.32
C ALA A 18 -16.14 -5.15 -6.70
N VAL A 19 -15.03 -5.14 -7.43
CA VAL A 19 -14.99 -4.76 -8.84
C VAL A 19 -15.07 -6.02 -9.67
N GLN A 20 -15.96 -6.03 -10.66
CA GLN A 20 -16.16 -7.15 -11.57
C GLN A 20 -15.76 -6.80 -13.00
N GLN A 21 -15.27 -7.81 -13.70
CA GLN A 21 -15.09 -7.82 -15.14
C GLN A 21 -15.94 -8.96 -15.72
N TRP A 22 -17.02 -8.60 -16.39
CA TRP A 22 -18.07 -9.54 -16.80
C TRP A 22 -18.65 -10.25 -15.57
N GLN A 23 -18.61 -11.58 -15.53
CA GLN A 23 -19.16 -12.39 -14.43
C GLN A 23 -18.15 -12.71 -13.32
N ASN A 24 -16.89 -12.29 -13.47
CA ASN A 24 -15.83 -12.60 -12.52
C ASN A 24 -15.46 -11.34 -11.72
N LEU A 25 -15.23 -11.51 -10.43
CA LEU A 25 -14.58 -10.48 -9.64
C LEU A 25 -13.13 -10.34 -10.10
N ILE A 26 -12.57 -9.13 -9.99
CA ILE A 26 -11.15 -8.84 -10.27
C ILE A 26 -10.47 -8.12 -9.12
N ALA A 27 -11.25 -7.57 -8.17
CA ALA A 27 -10.76 -7.00 -6.93
C ALA A 27 -11.86 -7.01 -5.87
N VAL A 28 -11.48 -7.26 -4.61
CA VAL A 28 -12.40 -7.42 -3.48
C VAL A 28 -11.80 -6.72 -2.26
N ASN A 29 -12.59 -5.93 -1.54
CA ASN A 29 -12.14 -5.26 -0.32
C ASN A 29 -12.16 -6.18 0.91
N TYR A 30 -11.56 -5.72 2.01
CA TYR A 30 -11.45 -6.49 3.25
C TYR A 30 -12.80 -6.93 3.85
N PRO A 31 -13.84 -6.08 3.93
CA PRO A 31 -15.16 -6.53 4.39
C PRO A 31 -15.76 -7.68 3.54
N ALA A 32 -15.65 -7.60 2.21
CA ALA A 32 -16.11 -8.68 1.34
C ALA A 32 -15.27 -9.96 1.52
N ARG A 33 -13.95 -9.84 1.73
CA ARG A 33 -13.09 -10.99 2.07
C ARG A 33 -13.48 -11.64 3.40
N LYS A 34 -13.86 -10.86 4.41
CA LYS A 34 -14.37 -11.37 5.70
C LYS A 34 -15.66 -12.17 5.52
N ALA A 35 -16.48 -11.83 4.53
CA ALA A 35 -17.66 -12.61 4.14
C ALA A 35 -17.34 -13.84 3.27
N GLY A 36 -16.07 -14.19 3.09
CA GLY A 36 -15.63 -15.37 2.32
C GLY A 36 -15.54 -15.16 0.80
N ILE A 37 -15.56 -13.91 0.32
CA ILE A 37 -15.51 -13.60 -1.12
C ILE A 37 -14.08 -13.35 -1.56
N ASP A 38 -13.65 -14.02 -2.62
CA ASP A 38 -12.29 -13.91 -3.18
C ASP A 38 -12.27 -13.34 -4.61
N ARG A 39 -11.09 -12.88 -5.05
CA ARG A 39 -10.80 -12.20 -6.32
C ARG A 39 -11.12 -13.02 -7.58
N HIS A 40 -11.45 -14.29 -7.46
CA HIS A 40 -11.82 -15.14 -8.60
C HIS A 40 -13.24 -15.71 -8.47
N CYS A 41 -14.00 -15.24 -7.48
CA CYS A 41 -15.40 -15.60 -7.31
C CYS A 41 -16.25 -15.06 -8.46
N THR A 42 -17.34 -15.75 -8.79
CA THR A 42 -18.35 -15.25 -9.73
C THR A 42 -19.28 -14.27 -9.03
N VAL A 43 -19.92 -13.40 -9.81
CA VAL A 43 -20.95 -12.46 -9.32
C VAL A 43 -22.10 -13.19 -8.62
N ALA A 44 -22.56 -14.31 -9.19
CA ALA A 44 -23.62 -15.12 -8.60
C ALA A 44 -23.20 -15.65 -7.23
N LYS A 45 -22.00 -16.24 -7.13
CA LYS A 45 -21.52 -16.80 -5.87
C LYS A 45 -21.26 -15.73 -4.81
N ALA A 46 -20.77 -14.56 -5.22
CA ALA A 46 -20.57 -13.44 -4.30
C ALA A 46 -21.90 -12.95 -3.71
N LYS A 47 -22.96 -12.87 -4.53
CA LYS A 47 -24.31 -12.52 -4.05
C LYS A 47 -24.93 -13.58 -3.14
N GLU A 48 -24.62 -14.86 -3.35
CA GLU A 48 -25.06 -15.92 -2.42
C GLU A 48 -24.40 -15.78 -1.04
N LEU A 49 -23.10 -15.46 -1.00
CA LEU A 49 -22.33 -15.32 0.24
C LEU A 49 -22.64 -14.02 0.98
N CYS A 50 -22.88 -12.94 0.24
CA CYS A 50 -23.12 -11.60 0.77
C CYS A 50 -24.13 -10.87 -0.14
N PRO A 51 -25.44 -11.01 0.11
CA PRO A 51 -26.49 -10.39 -0.71
C PRO A 51 -26.40 -8.85 -0.80
N GLU A 52 -25.83 -8.20 0.23
CA GLU A 52 -25.66 -6.76 0.33
C GLU A 52 -24.41 -6.22 -0.38
N ILE A 53 -23.56 -7.09 -0.95
CA ILE A 53 -22.32 -6.69 -1.61
C ILE A 53 -22.57 -5.68 -2.74
N LYS A 54 -21.79 -4.60 -2.74
CA LYS A 54 -21.74 -3.64 -3.85
C LYS A 54 -20.83 -4.16 -4.95
N LEU A 55 -21.44 -4.52 -6.07
CA LEU A 55 -20.75 -4.98 -7.26
C LEU A 55 -20.66 -3.86 -8.29
N ILE A 56 -19.44 -3.56 -8.71
CA ILE A 56 -19.16 -2.43 -9.59
C ILE A 56 -18.46 -2.98 -10.83
N HIS A 57 -19.10 -2.85 -11.99
CA HIS A 57 -18.49 -3.30 -13.24
C HIS A 57 -17.50 -2.25 -13.75
N VAL A 58 -16.37 -2.71 -14.28
CA VAL A 58 -15.41 -1.85 -15.00
C VAL A 58 -16.11 -1.13 -16.17
N PRO A 59 -15.69 0.08 -16.57
CA PRO A 59 -16.32 0.76 -17.68
C PRO A 59 -16.09 0.00 -19.00
N THR A 60 -16.96 0.24 -19.98
CA THR A 60 -16.92 -0.46 -21.26
C THR A 60 -17.19 0.47 -22.43
N TYR A 61 -16.60 0.16 -23.57
CA TYR A 61 -16.94 0.72 -24.87
C TYR A 61 -18.06 -0.10 -25.50
N ALA A 62 -19.13 0.55 -25.97
CA ALA A 62 -20.07 -0.05 -26.89
C ALA A 62 -19.64 0.18 -28.35
N ALA A 63 -20.35 -0.41 -29.31
CA ALA A 63 -20.11 -0.18 -30.73
C ALA A 63 -20.22 1.32 -31.07
N ASN A 64 -19.24 1.83 -31.81
CA ASN A 64 -19.13 3.22 -32.26
C ASN A 64 -18.90 4.27 -31.15
N GLU A 65 -18.51 3.86 -29.94
CA GLU A 65 -18.13 4.80 -28.88
C GLU A 65 -16.63 5.02 -28.82
N ILE A 66 -16.23 6.29 -28.63
CA ILE A 66 -14.83 6.70 -28.48
C ILE A 66 -14.37 6.79 -27.02
N GLU A 67 -15.31 6.88 -26.08
CA GLU A 67 -15.05 6.99 -24.64
C GLU A 67 -15.74 5.86 -23.86
N PRO A 68 -15.08 5.28 -22.83
CA PRO A 68 -15.64 4.19 -22.06
C PRO A 68 -16.65 4.71 -21.03
N GLN A 69 -17.77 4.00 -20.86
CA GLN A 69 -18.82 4.39 -19.92
C GLN A 69 -19.04 3.32 -18.86
N TYR A 70 -19.36 3.76 -17.63
CA TYR A 70 -19.87 2.88 -16.59
C TYR A 70 -21.33 2.56 -16.88
N ARG A 71 -21.64 1.26 -17.01
CA ARG A 71 -22.98 0.76 -17.36
C ARG A 71 -23.44 -0.22 -16.31
N GLU A 72 -24.74 -0.23 -16.01
CA GLU A 72 -25.32 -1.18 -15.06
C GLU A 72 -25.23 -2.63 -15.57
N ASN A 73 -25.57 -2.85 -16.84
CA ASN A 73 -25.65 -4.20 -17.44
C ASN A 73 -24.91 -4.27 -18.79
N PRO A 74 -23.56 -4.20 -18.80
CA PRO A 74 -22.79 -4.31 -20.03
C PRO A 74 -22.87 -5.73 -20.61
N ASN A 75 -22.92 -5.83 -21.94
CA ASN A 75 -23.00 -7.11 -22.64
C ASN A 75 -21.66 -7.48 -23.28
N ARG A 76 -21.08 -8.61 -22.87
CA ARG A 76 -19.79 -9.12 -23.36
C ARG A 76 -19.72 -9.31 -24.88
N ALA A 77 -20.85 -9.58 -25.53
CA ALA A 77 -20.89 -9.78 -26.99
C ALA A 77 -20.81 -8.46 -27.77
N THR A 78 -21.24 -7.35 -27.18
CA THR A 78 -21.33 -6.04 -27.86
C THR A 78 -20.42 -4.97 -27.27
N HIS A 79 -19.79 -5.24 -26.13
CA HIS A 79 -18.95 -4.30 -25.41
C HIS A 79 -17.53 -4.82 -25.20
N LYS A 80 -16.59 -3.89 -25.03
CA LYS A 80 -15.20 -4.16 -24.64
C LYS A 80 -14.86 -3.42 -23.35
N VAL A 81 -14.16 -4.08 -22.43
CA VAL A 81 -13.73 -3.47 -21.16
C VAL A 81 -12.68 -2.40 -21.38
N SER A 82 -12.76 -1.33 -20.59
CA SER A 82 -11.70 -0.35 -20.41
C SER A 82 -11.19 -0.42 -18.98
N LEU A 83 -9.87 -0.38 -18.82
CA LEU A 83 -9.22 -0.22 -17.53
C LEU A 83 -8.57 1.16 -17.40
N ASP A 84 -8.90 2.09 -18.29
CA ASP A 84 -8.23 3.39 -18.37
C ASP A 84 -8.41 4.22 -17.11
N PRO A 85 -9.58 4.24 -16.42
CA PRO A 85 -9.67 4.93 -15.12
C PRO A 85 -8.69 4.39 -14.08
N TYR A 86 -8.44 3.08 -14.07
CA TYR A 86 -7.47 2.46 -13.15
C TYR A 86 -6.03 2.76 -13.55
N ARG A 87 -5.74 2.85 -14.86
CA ARG A 87 -4.43 3.30 -15.36
C ARG A 87 -4.18 4.76 -15.02
N THR A 88 -5.18 5.63 -15.17
CA THR A 88 -5.09 7.05 -14.77
C THR A 88 -4.89 7.19 -13.26
N ALA A 89 -5.61 6.40 -12.46
CA ALA A 89 -5.40 6.35 -11.01
C ALA A 89 -3.97 5.89 -10.65
N SER A 90 -3.47 4.85 -11.31
CA SER A 90 -2.07 4.40 -11.21
C SER A 90 -1.11 5.54 -11.52
N LEU A 91 -1.26 6.24 -12.65
CA LEU A 91 -0.40 7.36 -13.00
C LEU A 91 -0.39 8.45 -11.92
N ASN A 92 -1.53 8.73 -11.29
CA ASN A 92 -1.59 9.73 -10.21
C ASN A 92 -0.85 9.27 -8.93
N ILE A 93 -0.87 7.98 -8.60
CA ILE A 93 -0.05 7.42 -7.50
C ILE A 93 1.45 7.57 -7.84
N PHE A 94 1.84 7.20 -9.06
CA PHE A 94 3.26 7.29 -9.48
C PHE A 94 3.76 8.73 -9.56
N LYS A 95 2.91 9.70 -9.90
CA LYS A 95 3.25 11.13 -9.78
C LYS A 95 3.63 11.53 -8.36
N ILE A 96 2.99 10.94 -7.34
CA ILE A 96 3.36 11.17 -5.94
C ILE A 96 4.69 10.48 -5.65
N PHE A 97 4.87 9.21 -6.04
CA PHE A 97 6.14 8.51 -5.84
C PHE A 97 7.35 9.28 -6.41
N HIS A 98 7.22 9.83 -7.62
CA HIS A 98 8.28 10.62 -8.26
C HIS A 98 8.64 11.92 -7.53
N LYS A 99 7.84 12.40 -6.57
CA LYS A 99 8.22 13.54 -5.73
C LYS A 99 9.27 13.18 -4.68
N TYR A 100 9.35 11.89 -4.31
CA TYR A 100 10.14 11.40 -3.19
C TYR A 100 11.34 10.55 -3.61
N CYS A 101 11.29 9.95 -4.80
CA CYS A 101 12.33 9.05 -5.29
C CYS A 101 12.37 9.08 -6.82
N ASP A 102 13.57 9.22 -7.37
CA ASP A 102 13.79 9.13 -8.82
C ASP A 102 13.93 7.68 -9.30
N LYS A 103 14.35 6.78 -8.41
CA LYS A 103 14.63 5.37 -8.69
C LYS A 103 13.42 4.50 -8.33
N ILE A 104 12.44 4.46 -9.22
CA ILE A 104 11.21 3.70 -9.03
C ILE A 104 11.11 2.59 -10.08
N GLN A 105 10.91 1.36 -9.61
CA GLN A 105 10.60 0.23 -10.46
C GLN A 105 9.10 -0.10 -10.38
N LYS A 106 8.36 0.18 -11.46
CA LYS A 106 6.95 -0.18 -11.58
C LYS A 106 6.79 -1.70 -11.78
N ILE A 107 6.04 -2.35 -10.90
CA ILE A 107 5.76 -3.80 -10.98
C ILE A 107 4.36 -4.06 -11.53
N GLY A 108 3.38 -3.25 -11.11
CA GLY A 108 1.98 -3.42 -11.46
C GLY A 108 1.24 -2.10 -11.69
N LEU A 109 -0.09 -2.16 -11.68
CA LEU A 109 -0.92 -0.94 -11.69
C LEU A 109 -0.78 -0.17 -10.38
N ASP A 110 -0.68 -0.87 -9.25
CA ASP A 110 -0.72 -0.31 -7.90
C ASP A 110 0.51 -0.69 -7.05
N GLU A 111 1.57 -1.21 -7.67
CA GLU A 111 2.76 -1.72 -6.98
C GLU A 111 4.06 -1.19 -7.61
N ALA A 112 5.02 -0.81 -6.76
CA ALA A 112 6.35 -0.36 -7.15
C ALA A 112 7.39 -0.64 -6.06
N PHE A 113 8.66 -0.80 -6.46
CA PHE A 113 9.81 -0.68 -5.56
C PHE A 113 10.43 0.72 -5.70
N MET A 114 10.92 1.26 -4.59
CA MET A 114 11.57 2.57 -4.54
C MET A 114 12.94 2.42 -3.86
N ASP A 115 14.02 2.82 -4.53
CA ASP A 115 15.35 2.88 -3.91
C ASP A 115 15.49 4.22 -3.17
N VAL A 116 15.32 4.17 -1.85
CA VAL A 116 15.38 5.33 -0.95
C VAL A 116 16.75 5.51 -0.30
N THR A 117 17.76 4.72 -0.68
CA THR A 117 19.07 4.67 -0.01
C THR A 117 19.72 6.05 0.09
N SER A 118 19.74 6.81 -1.01
CA SER A 118 20.35 8.14 -1.04
C SER A 118 19.60 9.14 -0.14
N THR A 119 18.26 9.13 -0.19
CA THR A 119 17.40 9.99 0.63
C THR A 119 17.56 9.70 2.12
N VAL A 120 17.60 8.42 2.48
CA VAL A 120 17.80 7.95 3.86
C VAL A 120 19.20 8.31 4.36
N ASN A 121 20.24 8.12 3.55
CA ASN A 121 21.60 8.47 3.94
C ASN A 121 21.76 9.98 4.16
N GLN A 122 21.12 10.81 3.34
CA GLN A 122 21.10 12.25 3.57
C GLN A 122 20.42 12.58 4.91
N ARG A 123 19.26 11.98 5.18
CA ARG A 123 18.54 12.16 6.45
C ARG A 123 19.38 11.71 7.66
N LEU A 124 20.14 10.62 7.52
CA LEU A 124 21.04 10.12 8.55
C LEU A 124 22.16 11.13 8.86
N VAL A 125 22.78 11.71 7.84
CA VAL A 125 23.80 12.76 8.03
C VAL A 125 23.22 13.96 8.76
N GLU A 126 22.06 14.46 8.31
CA GLU A 126 21.36 15.58 8.97
C GLU A 126 21.01 15.27 10.44
N TYR A 127 20.67 14.01 10.73
CA TYR A 127 20.38 13.57 12.10
C TYR A 127 21.62 13.56 12.97
N ILE A 128 22.74 13.03 12.47
CA ILE A 128 24.04 13.01 13.18
C ILE A 128 24.54 14.44 13.42
N ASP A 129 24.38 15.35 12.46
CA ASP A 129 24.75 16.76 12.62
C ASP A 129 24.01 17.43 13.80
N CYS A 130 22.79 16.97 14.10
CA CYS A 130 22.01 17.44 15.25
C CYS A 130 22.29 16.68 16.55
N HIS A 131 22.98 15.54 16.49
CA HIS A 131 23.27 14.63 17.61
C HIS A 131 24.77 14.26 17.60
N PRO A 132 25.66 15.23 17.85
CA PRO A 132 27.11 15.03 17.73
C PRO A 132 27.66 13.98 18.69
N GLU A 133 26.95 13.62 19.76
CA GLU A 133 27.28 12.50 20.65
C GLU A 133 27.33 11.14 19.93
N LEU A 134 26.68 11.02 18.76
CA LEU A 134 26.72 9.81 17.94
C LEU A 134 28.03 9.68 17.15
N LEU A 135 28.81 10.76 17.02
CA LEU A 135 30.09 10.74 16.31
C LEU A 135 31.12 9.83 16.99
N ASP A 136 31.05 9.70 18.32
CA ASP A 136 31.93 8.84 19.11
C ASP A 136 31.73 7.34 18.82
N ARG A 137 30.66 7.00 18.06
CA ARG A 137 30.20 5.64 17.80
C ARG A 137 30.19 5.27 16.33
N LEU A 138 30.74 6.10 15.46
CA LEU A 138 30.72 5.86 14.00
C LEU A 138 31.44 4.56 13.60
N ASP A 139 32.43 4.15 14.39
CA ASP A 139 33.18 2.91 14.17
C ASP A 139 32.52 1.68 14.84
N ASP A 140 31.49 1.89 15.67
CA ASP A 140 30.72 0.81 16.28
C ASP A 140 29.63 0.30 15.33
N ASP A 141 29.31 -0.99 15.41
CA ASP A 141 28.15 -1.55 14.68
C ASP A 141 26.81 -0.99 15.22
N ALA A 142 26.75 -0.68 16.51
CA ALA A 142 25.56 -0.22 17.21
C ALA A 142 25.58 1.29 17.48
N CYS A 143 24.51 1.98 17.10
CA CYS A 143 24.28 3.38 17.45
C CYS A 143 23.57 3.54 18.82
N ASP A 144 22.96 2.45 19.35
CA ASP A 144 22.40 2.37 20.73
C ASP A 144 21.36 3.43 21.02
N LEU A 145 20.61 3.78 19.97
CA LEU A 145 19.40 4.56 20.05
C LEU A 145 18.23 3.63 20.35
N ASP A 146 17.35 4.07 21.23
CA ASP A 146 16.05 3.44 21.41
C ASP A 146 15.13 3.90 20.27
N LEU A 147 14.94 3.03 19.27
CA LEU A 147 14.07 3.30 18.13
C LEU A 147 12.63 2.88 18.43
N ASP A 148 11.71 3.84 18.39
CA ASP A 148 10.28 3.58 18.58
C ASP A 148 9.61 3.16 17.26
N TRP A 149 9.75 1.88 16.91
CA TRP A 149 9.23 1.33 15.66
C TRP A 149 7.71 1.48 15.48
N ASP A 150 6.96 1.58 16.57
CA ASP A 150 5.50 1.75 16.55
C ASP A 150 5.09 3.11 15.96
N GLN A 151 5.99 4.11 15.97
CA GLN A 151 5.73 5.41 15.35
C GLN A 151 5.82 5.38 13.82
N VAL A 152 6.63 4.48 13.26
CA VAL A 152 6.95 4.47 11.83
C VAL A 152 6.25 3.35 11.06
N GLY A 153 5.79 2.30 11.74
CA GLY A 153 5.04 1.23 11.10
C GLY A 153 4.79 0.02 11.99
N ILE A 154 4.61 -1.13 11.33
CA ILE A 154 4.52 -2.43 12.01
C ILE A 154 5.88 -3.10 11.82
N ALA A 155 6.65 -3.21 12.90
CA ALA A 155 7.88 -4.01 12.89
C ALA A 155 7.53 -5.51 12.96
N ILE A 156 8.26 -6.31 12.18
CA ILE A 156 8.18 -7.77 12.23
C ILE A 156 9.50 -8.26 12.80
N GLU A 157 9.44 -8.91 13.96
CA GLU A 157 10.62 -9.53 14.59
C GLU A 157 11.26 -10.56 13.67
N SER A 158 12.60 -10.58 13.65
CA SER A 158 13.34 -11.69 13.05
C SER A 158 13.32 -12.90 13.98
N LYS A 159 13.64 -14.09 13.46
CA LYS A 159 13.72 -15.30 14.29
C LYS A 159 14.79 -15.17 15.36
N GLU A 160 15.92 -14.56 15.02
CA GLU A 160 17.03 -14.31 15.95
C GLU A 160 16.59 -13.39 17.09
N GLU A 161 15.81 -12.35 16.78
CA GLU A 161 15.29 -11.41 17.78
C GLU A 161 14.21 -12.05 18.68
N GLU A 162 13.35 -12.90 18.09
CA GLU A 162 12.36 -13.68 18.83
C GLU A 162 13.04 -14.65 19.82
N GLU A 163 14.08 -15.37 19.39
CA GLU A 163 14.86 -16.27 20.24
C GLU A 163 15.57 -15.50 21.36
N ARG A 164 16.17 -14.34 21.06
CA ARG A 164 16.81 -13.47 22.07
C ARG A 164 15.82 -13.02 23.13
N ARG A 165 14.65 -12.52 22.73
CA ARG A 165 13.61 -12.03 23.64
C ARG A 165 13.09 -13.11 24.57
N GLN A 166 13.02 -14.37 24.12
CA GLN A 166 12.62 -15.50 24.97
C GLN A 166 13.67 -15.85 26.03
N LEU A 167 14.95 -15.51 25.79
CA LEU A 167 16.07 -15.78 26.69
C LEU A 167 16.37 -14.60 27.64
N GLU A 168 16.00 -13.38 27.28
CA GLU A 168 16.25 -12.18 28.06
C GLU A 168 15.19 -11.92 29.16
N VAL A 169 15.67 -11.58 30.34
CA VAL A 169 14.85 -11.32 31.55
C VAL A 169 14.69 -9.82 31.83
N ASP A 170 15.42 -8.99 31.09
CA ASP A 170 15.62 -7.54 31.28
C ASP A 170 14.36 -6.71 30.99
N GLY A 171 13.47 -7.17 30.11
CA GLY A 171 12.27 -6.43 29.71
C GLY A 171 12.48 -5.46 28.54
N SER A 172 13.71 -5.28 28.06
CA SER A 172 13.99 -4.68 26.74
C SER A 172 13.28 -5.44 25.62
N HIS A 173 12.51 -4.72 24.80
CA HIS A 173 11.77 -5.32 23.69
C HIS A 173 12.66 -5.63 22.49
N TRP A 174 13.69 -4.81 22.24
CA TRP A 174 14.52 -4.83 21.03
C TRP A 174 16.02 -4.81 21.36
N SER A 175 16.84 -5.44 20.52
CA SER A 175 18.29 -5.35 20.62
C SER A 175 18.76 -3.92 20.35
N LYS A 176 19.99 -3.60 20.78
CA LYS A 176 20.58 -2.27 20.55
C LYS A 176 20.57 -1.96 19.05
N ALA A 177 19.99 -0.83 18.69
CA ALA A 177 19.88 -0.43 17.29
C ALA A 177 21.26 -0.29 16.63
N THR A 178 21.39 -0.87 15.44
CA THR A 178 22.52 -0.64 14.54
C THR A 178 22.32 0.61 13.71
N TRP A 179 23.40 1.07 13.07
CA TRP A 179 23.30 2.13 12.06
C TRP A 179 22.35 1.78 10.91
N ARG A 180 22.22 0.49 10.59
CA ARG A 180 21.30 0.00 9.55
C ARG A 180 19.85 0.05 10.02
N ASP A 181 19.61 -0.23 11.30
CA ASP A 181 18.28 -0.09 11.91
C ASP A 181 17.83 1.37 11.89
N LEU A 182 18.74 2.30 12.17
CA LEU A 182 18.46 3.74 12.04
C LEU A 182 18.15 4.14 10.59
N GLN A 183 18.86 3.60 9.60
CA GLN A 183 18.53 3.80 8.18
C GLN A 183 17.15 3.25 7.83
N LEU A 184 16.83 2.02 8.28
CA LEU A 184 15.51 1.41 8.08
C LEU A 184 14.40 2.23 8.74
N TYR A 185 14.66 2.78 9.92
CA TYR A 185 13.73 3.65 10.64
C TYR A 185 13.40 4.90 9.82
N PHE A 186 14.40 5.60 9.28
CA PHE A 186 14.16 6.75 8.39
C PHE A 186 13.51 6.33 7.06
N GLY A 187 13.79 5.13 6.55
CA GLY A 187 13.10 4.56 5.42
C GLY A 187 11.61 4.34 5.70
N ALA A 188 11.27 3.82 6.88
CA ALA A 188 9.90 3.61 7.33
C ALA A 188 9.15 4.93 7.55
N GLU A 189 9.81 5.95 8.13
CA GLU A 189 9.27 7.31 8.24
C GLU A 189 8.93 7.89 6.86
N LEU A 190 9.86 7.77 5.90
CA LEU A 190 9.64 8.22 4.52
C LEU A 190 8.48 7.45 3.85
N ALA A 191 8.40 6.14 4.03
CA ALA A 191 7.30 5.33 3.53
C ALA A 191 5.95 5.80 4.13
N ALA A 192 5.89 6.02 5.45
CA ALA A 192 4.70 6.53 6.12
C ALA A 192 4.26 7.89 5.57
N LYS A 193 5.21 8.80 5.33
CA LYS A 193 4.97 10.10 4.71
C LYS A 193 4.38 9.97 3.29
N ILE A 194 4.95 9.10 2.46
CA ILE A 194 4.44 8.84 1.10
C ILE A 194 3.01 8.27 1.15
N ARG A 195 2.76 7.29 2.02
CA ARG A 195 1.42 6.69 2.20
C ARG A 195 0.41 7.75 2.66
N HIS A 196 0.80 8.65 3.57
CA HIS A 196 -0.02 9.75 4.03
C HIS A 196 -0.35 10.74 2.91
N GLU A 197 0.62 11.10 2.05
CA GLU A 197 0.34 11.97 0.91
C GLU A 197 -0.60 11.33 -0.12
N ILE A 198 -0.44 10.03 -0.38
CA ILE A 198 -1.37 9.28 -1.25
C ILE A 198 -2.78 9.33 -0.68
N TYR A 199 -2.94 9.11 0.63
CA TYR A 199 -4.25 9.17 1.27
C TYR A 199 -4.85 10.56 1.24
N THR A 200 -4.11 11.59 1.64
CA THR A 200 -4.63 12.97 1.65
C THR A 200 -4.98 13.47 0.25
N THR A 201 -4.16 13.16 -0.75
CA THR A 201 -4.34 13.63 -2.14
C THR A 201 -5.39 12.83 -2.91
N LEU A 202 -5.38 11.50 -2.79
CA LEU A 202 -6.17 10.60 -3.64
C LEU A 202 -7.23 9.80 -2.87
N GLN A 203 -7.25 9.88 -1.54
CA GLN A 203 -8.14 9.12 -0.66
C GLN A 203 -7.96 7.59 -0.79
N TYR A 204 -6.78 7.17 -1.25
CA TYR A 204 -6.41 5.76 -1.37
C TYR A 204 -5.55 5.32 -0.19
N THR A 205 -5.82 4.12 0.31
CA THR A 205 -4.98 3.45 1.30
C THR A 205 -4.02 2.50 0.59
N CYS A 206 -2.77 2.45 1.05
CA CYS A 206 -1.76 1.51 0.58
C CYS A 206 -1.01 0.90 1.77
N SER A 207 -0.34 -0.22 1.52
CA SER A 207 0.55 -0.89 2.45
C SER A 207 1.97 -0.78 1.89
N ALA A 208 2.95 -0.62 2.77
CA ALA A 208 4.38 -0.61 2.47
C ALA A 208 5.12 -1.01 3.74
#